data_AF-A0A523QTI1-F1
#
_entry.id   AF-A0A523QTI1-F1
#
_cell.length_a   1.000
_cell.length_b   1.000
_cell.length_c   1.000
_cell.angle_alpha   90.00
_cell.angle_beta   90.00
_cell.angle_gamma   90.00
#
_symmetry.space_group_name_H-M   'P 1'
#
loop_
_entity.id
_entity.type
_entity.pdbx_description
1 polymer ?
#
loop_
_entity_poly.entity_id
_entity_poly.type
_entity_poly.pdbx_seq_one_letter_code
_entity_poly.pdbx_strand_id
1 'polypeptide(L)'
;MANYDDGAVGNGNPRKFIIGGLLILAAVVYLVVSSTAAGKQYFFTVDELYAEGDSAVGTPARVSGAVLGDTIKYDSENLTLTFTIAHMPADNDLLAEEGGLAAALNEAVSDPSRQLLDVVYYGVKPDLLQNEAQAILT
;
A
#
# COMPACT_ATOMS: atom_id res chain seq x y z
N MET A 1 37.19 35.50 53.10
CA MET A 1 36.11 35.93 52.20
C MET A 1 36.52 35.56 50.78
N ALA A 2 35.81 34.63 50.15
CA ALA A 2 36.13 34.14 48.81
C ALA A 2 35.61 35.14 47.76
N ASN A 3 36.46 35.49 46.79
CA ASN A 3 36.07 36.29 45.62
C ASN A 3 35.10 35.48 44.78
N TYR A 4 33.91 36.04 44.53
CA TYR A 4 32.94 35.52 43.58
C TYR A 4 33.42 35.90 42.18
N ASP A 5 33.89 34.91 41.41
CA ASP A 5 34.21 35.05 40.00
C ASP A 5 32.89 35.15 39.23
N ASP A 6 32.57 36.38 38.80
CA ASP A 6 31.35 36.69 38.05
C ASP A 6 31.57 36.25 36.60
N GLY A 7 31.07 35.06 36.27
CA GLY A 7 31.23 34.44 34.96
C GLY A 7 30.74 35.36 33.85
N ALA A 8 31.67 35.92 33.10
CA ALA A 8 31.40 36.80 31.96
C ALA A 8 30.39 36.14 31.01
N VAL A 9 29.17 36.68 30.97
CA VAL A 9 28.15 36.29 30.00
C VAL A 9 28.68 36.65 28.62
N GLY A 10 29.13 35.63 27.88
CA GLY A 10 29.72 35.81 26.56
C GLY A 10 28.79 36.61 25.66
N ASN A 11 29.26 37.76 25.17
CA ASN A 11 28.51 38.62 24.26
C ASN A 11 28.29 37.88 22.93
N GLY A 12 27.20 37.11 22.87
CA GLY A 12 26.85 36.28 21.73
C GLY A 12 26.55 37.17 20.53
N ASN A 13 27.47 37.20 19.56
CA ASN A 13 27.29 37.96 18.34
C ASN A 13 25.95 37.55 17.68
N PRO A 14 24.97 38.46 17.51
CA PRO A 14 23.64 38.13 16.99
C PRO A 14 23.70 37.48 15.60
N ARG A 15 24.79 37.72 14.85
CA ARG A 15 25.06 37.04 13.58
C ARG A 15 25.19 35.52 13.73
N LYS A 16 25.79 35.03 14.82
CA LYS A 16 25.92 33.58 15.09
C LYS A 16 24.56 32.94 15.38
N PHE A 17 23.67 33.66 16.07
CA PHE A 17 22.29 33.22 16.31
C PHE A 17 21.46 33.19 15.02
N ILE A 18 21.59 34.21 14.17
CA ILE A 18 20.90 34.24 12.86
C ILE A 18 21.40 33.09 11.97
N ILE A 19 22.71 32.87 11.89
CA ILE A 19 23.28 31.77 11.09
C ILE A 19 22.82 30.40 11.63
N GLY A 20 22.81 30.21 12.95
CA GLY A 20 22.32 28.98 13.58
C GLY A 20 20.84 28.74 13.30
N GLY A 21 20.00 29.77 13.43
CA GLY A 21 18.57 29.68 13.13
C GLY A 21 18.29 29.37 11.65
N LEU A 22 19.05 29.98 10.73
CA LEU A 22 18.90 29.75 9.29
C LEU A 22 19.36 28.33 8.90
N LEU A 23 20.40 27.80 9.54
CA LEU A 23 20.83 26.41 9.35
C LEU A 23 19.79 25.40 9.83
N ILE A 24 19.20 25.62 11.00
CA ILE A 24 18.13 24.75 11.52
C ILE A 24 16.90 24.82 10.61
N LEU A 25 16.50 26.03 10.18
CA LEU A 25 15.39 26.21 9.24
C LEU A 25 15.63 25.45 7.92
N ALA A 26 16.82 25.58 7.35
CA ALA A 26 17.20 24.86 6.13
C ALA A 26 17.18 23.33 6.33
N ALA A 27 17.66 22.84 7.47
CA ALA A 27 17.61 21.42 7.81
C ALA A 27 16.16 20.92 7.95
N VAL A 28 15.27 21.69 8.57
CA VAL A 28 13.84 21.36 8.67
C VAL A 28 13.18 21.33 7.30
N VAL A 29 13.42 22.32 6.44
CA VAL A 29 12.89 22.35 5.06
C VAL A 29 13.39 21.15 4.27
N TYR A 30 14.69 20.84 4.37
CA TYR A 30 15.29 19.66 3.75
C TYR A 30 14.63 18.37 4.25
N LEU A 31 14.43 18.24 5.57
CA LEU A 31 13.75 17.08 6.15
C LEU A 31 12.29 16.98 5.72
N VAL A 32 11.56 18.08 5.61
CA VAL A 32 10.17 18.07 5.13
C VAL A 32 10.11 17.56 3.69
N VAL A 33 10.90 18.15 2.77
CA VAL A 33 10.97 17.71 1.37
C VAL A 33 11.41 16.24 1.26
N SER A 34 12.42 15.84 2.03
CA SER A 34 12.95 14.47 2.05
C SER A 34 11.96 13.48 2.69
N SER A 35 11.22 13.88 3.72
CA SER A 35 10.24 13.03 4.41
C SER A 35 9.02 12.77 3.54
N THR A 36 8.60 13.76 2.74
CA THR A 36 7.57 13.57 1.74
C THR A 36 8.06 12.65 0.63
N ALA A 37 9.33 12.69 0.23
CA ALA A 37 9.88 11.75 -0.76
C ALA A 37 9.95 10.29 -0.25
N ALA A 38 10.22 10.08 1.04
CA ALA A 38 10.34 8.75 1.64
C ALA A 38 9.01 8.10 2.04
N GLY A 39 7.91 8.87 2.07
CA GLY A 39 6.58 8.42 2.50
C GLY A 39 5.54 8.33 1.37
N LYS A 40 5.92 8.53 0.11
CA LYS A 40 4.98 8.31 -1.01
C LYS A 40 4.83 6.81 -1.22
N GLN A 41 3.74 6.29 -0.68
CA GLN A 41 3.02 5.17 -1.26
C GLN A 41 2.65 5.65 -2.67
N TYR A 42 3.49 5.37 -3.67
CA TYR A 42 3.19 5.72 -5.05
C TYR A 42 2.02 4.82 -5.46
N PHE A 43 0.80 5.36 -5.39
CA PHE A 43 -0.38 4.74 -5.97
C PHE A 43 -0.24 4.84 -7.48
N PHE A 44 0.39 3.84 -8.10
CA PHE A 44 0.40 3.71 -9.55
C PHE A 44 -1.03 3.39 -10.01
N THR A 45 -1.52 4.13 -11.00
CA THR A 45 -2.74 3.78 -11.72
C THR A 45 -2.47 2.59 -12.64
N VAL A 46 -3.51 1.85 -13.03
CA VAL A 46 -3.39 0.67 -13.90
C VAL A 46 -2.70 1.00 -15.24
N ASP A 47 -2.92 2.21 -15.75
CA ASP A 47 -2.28 2.70 -16.99
C ASP A 47 -0.79 3.01 -16.80
N GLU A 48 -0.39 3.48 -15.62
CA GLU A 48 1.03 3.68 -15.26
C GLU A 48 1.72 2.33 -15.01
N LEU A 49 1.01 1.35 -14.43
CA LEU A 49 1.47 -0.03 -14.22
C LEU A 49 1.81 -0.72 -15.55
N TYR A 50 0.96 -0.55 -16.57
CA TYR A 50 1.15 -1.11 -17.91
C TYR A 50 2.23 -0.36 -18.72
N ALA A 51 2.44 0.92 -18.45
CA ALA A 51 3.49 1.72 -19.10
C ALA A 51 4.90 1.46 -18.53
N GLU A 52 4.99 1.09 -17.25
CA GLU A 52 6.26 0.84 -16.55
C GLU A 52 6.74 -0.62 -16.58
N GLY A 53 5.86 -1.59 -16.80
CA GLY A 53 6.24 -3.00 -16.92
C GLY A 53 6.76 -3.57 -15.60
N ASP A 54 8.01 -4.04 -15.57
CA ASP A 54 8.61 -4.76 -14.42
C ASP A 54 8.75 -3.91 -13.13
N SER A 55 8.68 -2.58 -13.19
CA SER A 55 8.86 -1.69 -12.02
C SER A 55 7.63 -1.55 -11.11
N ALA A 56 6.48 -2.04 -11.55
CA ALA A 56 5.28 -2.19 -10.73
C ALA A 56 5.36 -3.36 -9.73
N VAL A 57 6.27 -4.31 -9.98
CA VAL A 57 6.50 -5.47 -9.11
C VAL A 57 7.15 -5.00 -7.82
N GLY A 58 6.41 -5.00 -6.72
CA GLY A 58 6.90 -4.62 -5.38
C GLY A 58 6.18 -3.46 -4.70
N THR A 59 5.13 -2.90 -5.32
CA THR A 59 4.25 -1.93 -4.62
C THR A 59 3.18 -2.67 -3.82
N PRO A 60 3.02 -2.40 -2.51
CA PRO A 60 1.95 -3.01 -1.72
C PRO A 60 0.60 -2.54 -2.23
N ALA A 61 -0.17 -3.45 -2.83
CA ALA A 61 -1.50 -3.19 -3.37
C ALA A 61 -2.50 -4.10 -2.67
N ARG A 62 -3.56 -3.50 -2.12
CA ARG A 62 -4.67 -4.28 -1.57
C ARG A 62 -5.69 -4.54 -2.68
N VAL A 63 -5.81 -5.79 -3.10
CA VAL A 63 -6.76 -6.18 -4.16
C VAL A 63 -7.87 -7.03 -3.54
N SER A 64 -9.11 -6.67 -3.85
CA SER A 64 -10.30 -7.44 -3.46
C SER A 64 -10.98 -8.01 -4.69
N GLY A 65 -11.43 -9.26 -4.63
CA GLY A 65 -12.13 -9.89 -5.74
C GLY A 65 -12.85 -11.18 -5.35
N ALA A 66 -13.70 -11.66 -6.26
CA ALA A 66 -14.39 -12.94 -6.13
C ALA A 66 -13.51 -14.06 -6.70
N VAL A 67 -13.34 -15.15 -5.95
CA VAL A 67 -12.54 -16.30 -6.38
C VAL A 67 -13.32 -17.15 -7.39
N LEU A 68 -12.68 -17.44 -8.53
CA LEU A 68 -13.19 -18.39 -9.51
C LEU A 68 -12.80 -19.80 -9.06
N GLY A 69 -13.77 -20.57 -8.55
CA GLY A 69 -13.52 -21.88 -7.93
C GLY A 69 -12.84 -22.89 -8.86
N ASP A 70 -13.19 -22.89 -10.14
CA ASP A 70 -12.67 -23.82 -11.15
C ASP A 70 -11.17 -23.61 -11.45
N THR A 71 -10.61 -22.47 -11.04
CA THR A 71 -9.21 -22.11 -11.28
C THR A 71 -8.29 -22.48 -10.11
N ILE A 72 -8.85 -22.90 -8.97
CA ILE A 72 -8.09 -23.20 -7.75
C ILE A 72 -7.23 -24.45 -7.96
N LYS A 73 -5.91 -24.27 -7.97
CA LYS A 73 -4.90 -25.32 -8.08
C LYS A 73 -3.95 -25.24 -6.89
N TYR A 74 -3.83 -26.34 -6.14
CA TYR A 74 -2.91 -26.44 -5.02
C TYR A 74 -1.88 -27.53 -5.28
N ASP A 75 -0.61 -27.13 -5.31
CA ASP A 75 0.55 -28.01 -5.33
C ASP A 75 1.07 -28.16 -3.90
N SER A 76 0.81 -29.32 -3.30
CA SER A 76 1.26 -29.64 -1.94
C SER A 76 2.76 -29.95 -1.83
N GLU A 77 3.42 -30.30 -2.93
CA GLU A 77 4.87 -30.58 -2.94
C GLU A 77 5.66 -29.27 -2.85
N ASN A 78 5.22 -28.26 -3.59
CA ASN A 78 5.85 -26.94 -3.65
C ASN A 78 5.15 -25.88 -2.77
N LEU A 79 4.10 -26.26 -2.02
CA LEU A 79 3.25 -25.36 -1.23
C LEU A 79 2.80 -24.13 -2.04
N THR A 80 2.40 -24.37 -3.29
CA THR A 80 2.03 -23.30 -4.23
C THR A 80 0.54 -23.41 -4.55
N LEU A 81 -0.17 -22.32 -4.30
CA LEU A 81 -1.59 -22.16 -4.60
C LEU A 81 -1.74 -21.15 -5.74
N THR A 82 -2.46 -21.53 -6.79
CA THR A 82 -2.80 -20.65 -7.91
C THR A 82 -4.31 -20.59 -8.07
N PHE A 83 -4.85 -19.40 -8.25
CA PHE A 83 -6.28 -19.17 -8.50
C PHE A 83 -6.48 -17.83 -9.19
N THR A 84 -7.61 -17.67 -9.85
CA THR A 84 -8.00 -16.42 -10.51
C THR A 84 -9.07 -15.73 -9.67
N ILE A 85 -8.96 -14.40 -9.56
CA ILE A 85 -9.99 -13.56 -8.96
C ILE A 85 -10.58 -12.62 -10.01
N ALA A 86 -11.91 -12.45 -9.98
CA ALA A 86 -12.58 -11.39 -10.72
C ALA A 86 -12.57 -10.10 -9.92
N HIS A 87 -12.22 -9.00 -10.57
CA HIS A 87 -12.19 -7.67 -9.95
C HIS A 87 -13.57 -7.27 -9.46
N MET A 88 -13.61 -6.80 -8.21
CA MET A 88 -14.80 -6.19 -7.61
C MET A 88 -14.44 -4.82 -7.03
N PRO A 89 -15.35 -3.82 -7.14
CA PRO A 89 -15.21 -2.57 -6.41
C PRO A 89 -15.12 -2.86 -4.91
N ALA A 90 -14.15 -2.24 -4.24
CA ALA A 90 -13.97 -2.36 -2.78
C ALA A 90 -14.97 -1.51 -1.97
N ASP A 91 -15.75 -0.67 -2.65
CA ASP A 91 -16.70 0.24 -2.03
C ASP A 91 -18.01 -0.49 -1.71
N ASN A 92 -18.33 -0.59 -0.42
CA ASN A 92 -19.54 -1.27 0.05
C ASN A 92 -20.82 -0.53 -0.36
N ASP A 93 -20.73 0.78 -0.63
CA ASP A 93 -21.89 1.58 -1.01
C ASP A 93 -22.37 1.22 -2.42
N LEU A 94 -21.46 0.83 -3.32
CA LEU A 94 -21.80 0.31 -4.66
C LEU A 94 -22.44 -1.09 -4.58
N LEU A 95 -21.97 -1.94 -3.67
CA LEU A 95 -22.49 -3.30 -3.48
C LEU A 95 -23.93 -3.31 -2.91
N ALA A 96 -24.33 -2.25 -2.20
CA ALA A 96 -25.68 -2.10 -1.67
C ALA A 96 -26.71 -1.76 -2.76
N GLU A 97 -26.30 -1.04 -3.82
CA GLU A 97 -27.15 -0.76 -4.98
C GLU A 97 -27.34 -1.98 -5.89
N GLU A 98 -26.35 -2.89 -5.94
CA GLU A 98 -26.36 -4.11 -6.77
C GLU A 98 -27.05 -5.33 -6.11
N GLY A 99 -27.76 -5.15 -4.99
CA GLY A 99 -28.51 -6.24 -4.33
C GLY A 99 -27.74 -7.02 -3.27
N GLY A 100 -26.60 -6.48 -2.80
CA GLY A 100 -25.82 -6.98 -1.68
C GLY A 100 -24.58 -7.80 -2.08
N LEU A 101 -23.69 -8.02 -1.11
CA LEU A 101 -22.38 -8.67 -1.33
C LEU A 101 -22.47 -10.03 -2.05
N ALA A 102 -23.45 -10.86 -1.70
CA ALA A 102 -23.60 -12.18 -2.32
C ALA A 102 -23.98 -12.11 -3.82
N ALA A 103 -24.84 -11.16 -4.20
CA ALA A 103 -25.22 -10.95 -5.59
C ALA A 103 -24.03 -10.43 -6.41
N ALA A 104 -23.28 -9.47 -5.85
CA ALA A 104 -22.10 -8.91 -6.49
C ALA A 104 -20.98 -9.97 -6.68
N LEU A 105 -20.80 -10.89 -5.73
CA LEU A 105 -19.84 -11.99 -5.86
C LEU A 105 -20.23 -12.95 -6.99
N ASN A 106 -21.51 -13.31 -7.10
CA ASN A 106 -22.00 -14.17 -8.17
C ASN A 106 -21.90 -13.48 -9.55
N GLU A 107 -22.25 -12.20 -9.64
CA GLU A 107 -22.12 -11.41 -10.87
C GLU A 107 -20.66 -11.31 -11.30
N ALA A 108 -19.74 -11.02 -10.37
CA ALA A 108 -18.33 -10.92 -10.66
C ALA A 108 -17.74 -12.21 -11.24
N VAL A 109 -18.18 -13.38 -10.76
CA VAL A 109 -17.74 -14.68 -11.29
C VAL A 109 -18.43 -15.02 -12.62
N SER A 110 -19.67 -14.57 -12.82
CA SER A 110 -20.48 -14.92 -13.99
C SER A 110 -20.27 -14.01 -15.19
N ASP A 111 -19.79 -12.78 -14.98
CA ASP A 111 -19.53 -11.80 -16.03
C ASP A 111 -18.11 -11.95 -16.62
N PRO A 112 -17.97 -12.51 -17.84
CA PRO A 112 -16.68 -12.72 -18.47
C PRO A 112 -16.02 -11.42 -18.97
N SER A 113 -16.71 -10.28 -18.90
CA SER A 113 -16.15 -8.97 -19.28
C SER A 113 -15.38 -8.28 -18.15
N ARG A 114 -15.50 -8.79 -16.91
CA ARG A 114 -14.77 -8.26 -15.75
C ARG A 114 -13.28 -8.56 -15.90
N GLN A 115 -12.45 -7.67 -15.35
CA GLN A 115 -11.00 -7.89 -15.32
C GLN A 115 -10.69 -9.06 -14.39
N LEU A 116 -9.88 -10.00 -14.89
CA LEU A 116 -9.42 -11.16 -14.17
C LEU A 116 -7.96 -10.97 -13.74
N LEU A 117 -7.63 -11.39 -12.53
CA LEU A 117 -6.27 -11.39 -12.01
C LEU A 117 -5.88 -12.80 -11.58
N ASP A 118 -4.78 -13.29 -12.14
CA ASP A 118 -4.16 -14.54 -11.71
C ASP A 118 -3.30 -14.31 -10.46
N VAL A 119 -3.52 -15.13 -9.45
CA VAL A 119 -2.92 -15.01 -8.13
C VAL A 119 -2.07 -16.24 -7.87
N VAL A 120 -0.82 -16.02 -7.45
CA VAL A 120 0.08 -17.08 -6.97
C VAL A 120 0.40 -16.81 -5.50
N TYR A 121 0.06 -17.76 -4.64
CA TYR A 121 0.30 -17.72 -3.21
C TYR A 121 1.18 -18.89 -2.78
N TYR A 122 2.23 -18.61 -2.00
CA TYR A 122 3.11 -19.62 -1.45
C TYR A 122 2.76 -19.87 0.01
N GLY A 123 2.17 -21.03 0.29
CA GLY A 123 1.70 -21.40 1.62
C GLY A 123 0.64 -22.49 1.60
N VAL A 124 0.09 -22.80 2.76
CA VAL A 124 -1.01 -23.76 2.88
C VAL A 124 -2.29 -23.18 2.29
N LYS A 125 -3.07 -24.00 1.59
CA LYS A 125 -4.39 -23.59 1.09
C LYS A 125 -5.29 -23.18 2.27
N PRO A 126 -5.86 -21.96 2.27
CA PRO A 126 -6.82 -21.56 3.29
C PRO A 126 -8.11 -22.39 3.21
N ASP A 127 -8.69 -22.76 4.35
CA ASP A 127 -9.91 -23.60 4.41
C ASP A 127 -11.14 -22.92 3.80
N LEU A 128 -11.21 -21.58 3.88
CA LEU A 128 -12.32 -20.78 3.35
C LEU A 128 -12.17 -20.46 1.86
N LEU A 129 -11.10 -20.92 1.20
CA LEU A 129 -10.89 -20.68 -0.22
C LEU A 129 -11.77 -21.60 -1.07
N GLN A 130 -12.86 -21.04 -1.56
CA GLN A 130 -13.87 -21.73 -2.38
C GLN A 130 -14.41 -20.82 -3.48
N ASN A 131 -15.23 -21.37 -4.38
CA ASN A 131 -15.91 -20.60 -5.42
C ASN A 131 -16.73 -19.45 -4.80
N GLU A 132 -16.71 -18.28 -5.44
CA GLU A 132 -17.42 -17.07 -4.99
C GLU A 132 -16.99 -16.55 -3.60
N ALA A 133 -15.91 -17.09 -3.03
CA ALA A 133 -15.36 -16.51 -1.81
C ALA A 133 -14.73 -15.16 -2.12
N GLN A 134 -14.85 -14.22 -1.18
CA GLN A 134 -14.12 -12.97 -1.24
C GLN A 134 -12.65 -13.21 -0.87
N ALA A 135 -11.74 -12.91 -1.79
CA ALA A 135 -10.32 -12.84 -1.52
C ALA A 135 -9.88 -11.39 -1.32
N ILE A 136 -9.07 -11.16 -0.29
CA ILE A 136 -8.41 -9.89 -0.04
C ILE A 136 -6.91 -10.19 0.00
N LEU A 137 -6.19 -9.61 -0.96
CA LEU A 137 -4.76 -9.80 -1.17
C LEU A 137 -4.01 -8.53 -0.77
N THR A 138 -2.77 -8.68 -0.30
CA THR A 138 -1.88 -7.58 0.14
C THR A 138 -0.45 -7.86 -0.26
#